data_AF-A0A2V9MJF8-F1
#
_entry.id   AF-A0A2V9MJF8-F1
#
_cell.length_a   1.000
_cell.length_b   1.000
_cell.length_c   1.000
_cell.angle_alpha   90.00
_cell.angle_beta   90.00
_cell.angle_gamma   90.00
#
_symmetry.space_group_name_H-M   'P 1'
#
loop_
_entity.id
_entity.type
_entity.pdbx_description
1 polymer ?
#
loop_
_entity_poly.entity_id
_entity_poly.type
_entity_poly.pdbx_seq_one_letter_code
_entity_poly.pdbx_strand_id
1 'polypeptide(L)'
;METGAAARPATQGPRAATPGPGTSESSSATTTISSRKTRQKEVGFQVLAGAAQRLLPSLEAGAVGAVLAFASPAPTACYEIYAAWKEGDTELARIKQERILSASTRVGSELGIPALKYAADLNGYYGGPPRLPFLPLTADLKAEVEQLMSDIRN
;
A
#
# COMPACT_ATOMS: atom_id res chain seq x y z
N MET A 1 -7.92 -20.07 -3.11
CA MET A 1 -6.74 -20.55 -2.37
C MET A 1 -6.23 -19.38 -1.56
N GLU A 2 -6.89 -19.19 -0.42
CA GLU A 2 -6.55 -18.22 0.60
C GLU A 2 -5.31 -18.75 1.33
N THR A 3 -4.21 -17.99 1.36
CA THR A 3 -3.08 -18.32 2.21
C THR A 3 -3.49 -18.04 3.66
N GLY A 4 -4.00 -19.07 4.33
CA GLY A 4 -4.12 -19.11 5.78
C GLY A 4 -2.72 -19.09 6.39
N ALA A 5 -2.24 -17.91 6.77
CA ALA A 5 -1.07 -17.75 7.62
C ALA A 5 -1.42 -16.72 8.71
N ALA A 6 -1.71 -17.25 9.90
CA ALA A 6 -1.95 -16.46 11.10
C ALA A 6 -0.69 -15.65 11.45
N ALA A 7 -0.79 -14.32 11.40
CA ALA A 7 0.26 -13.41 11.85
C ALA A 7 0.33 -13.40 13.39
N ARG A 8 1.46 -13.82 13.96
CA ARG A 8 1.79 -13.61 15.39
C ARG A 8 2.43 -12.22 15.57
N PRO A 9 2.12 -11.49 16.67
CA PRO A 9 2.61 -10.13 16.86
C PRO A 9 4.06 -10.06 17.34
N ALA A 10 4.66 -8.90 17.05
CA ALA A 10 6.07 -8.55 17.06
C ALA A 10 6.74 -8.47 18.44
N THR A 11 8.07 -8.65 18.46
CA THR A 11 8.94 -8.13 19.53
C THR A 11 9.93 -7.14 18.92
N GLN A 12 9.81 -5.89 19.35
CA GLN A 12 10.73 -4.77 19.10
C GLN A 12 12.15 -5.10 19.62
N GLY A 13 13.16 -4.86 18.79
CA GLY A 13 14.55 -4.71 19.25
C GLY A 13 14.92 -3.21 19.30
N PRO A 14 15.59 -2.72 20.36
CA PRO A 14 15.86 -1.29 20.51
C PRO A 14 17.10 -0.83 19.73
N ARG A 15 17.11 0.48 19.45
CA ARG A 15 18.18 1.25 18.79
C ARG A 15 19.35 1.62 19.75
N ALA A 16 20.51 1.83 19.12
CA ALA A 16 21.61 2.78 19.42
C ALA A 16 22.76 2.42 20.40
N ALA A 17 23.93 2.15 19.79
CA ALA A 17 25.31 2.59 20.05
C ALA A 17 25.97 2.61 21.46
N THR A 18 27.08 1.86 21.62
CA THR A 18 28.45 2.33 22.04
C THR A 18 29.50 1.18 22.03
N PRO A 19 30.83 1.48 22.00
CA PRO A 19 31.88 0.53 21.61
C PRO A 19 32.64 -0.14 22.78
N GLY A 20 33.25 -1.31 22.53
CA GLY A 20 34.20 -1.96 23.43
C GLY A 20 34.96 -3.14 22.75
N PRO A 21 36.23 -3.42 23.11
CA PRO A 21 37.19 -4.13 22.25
C PRO A 21 37.32 -5.62 22.56
N GLY A 22 37.69 -6.43 21.55
CA GLY A 22 37.99 -7.84 21.72
C GLY A 22 38.62 -8.42 20.46
N THR A 23 39.94 -8.46 20.45
CA THR A 23 40.86 -8.82 19.37
C THR A 23 40.79 -10.30 19.00
N SER A 24 40.87 -10.61 17.70
CA SER A 24 41.80 -11.64 17.18
C SER A 24 42.02 -11.41 15.69
N GLU A 25 43.25 -11.09 15.35
CA GLU A 25 43.74 -10.78 14.02
C GLU A 25 43.81 -12.00 13.10
N SER A 26 43.59 -11.78 11.81
CA SER A 26 44.39 -12.45 10.78
C SER A 26 44.62 -11.48 9.62
N SER A 27 45.90 -11.19 9.40
CA SER A 27 46.45 -10.14 8.57
C SER A 27 46.38 -10.41 7.07
N SER A 28 45.92 -9.42 6.32
CA SER A 28 46.70 -8.83 5.23
C SER A 28 46.14 -7.44 4.94
N ALA A 29 46.78 -6.43 5.53
CA ALA A 29 46.54 -5.05 5.18
C ALA A 29 47.10 -4.79 3.78
N THR A 30 46.22 -4.62 2.80
CA THR A 30 46.53 -3.82 1.61
C THR A 30 45.74 -2.54 1.74
N THR A 31 46.38 -1.52 2.33
CA THR A 31 45.90 -0.14 2.28
C THR A 31 46.02 0.36 0.84
N THR A 32 45.06 -0.01 0.00
CA THR A 32 44.83 0.71 -1.25
C THR A 32 43.99 1.93 -0.90
N ILE A 33 44.65 3.04 -0.55
CA ILE A 33 44.04 4.37 -0.66
C ILE A 33 43.92 4.62 -2.17
N SER A 34 42.90 4.01 -2.78
CA SER A 34 42.48 4.41 -4.11
C SER A 34 41.83 5.76 -3.91
N SER A 35 42.54 6.82 -4.29
CA SER A 35 42.05 8.18 -4.50
C SER A 35 41.06 8.23 -5.69
N ARG A 36 40.15 7.24 -5.77
CA ARG A 36 39.09 7.22 -6.74
C ARG A 36 38.01 8.15 -6.22
N LYS A 37 37.94 9.33 -6.81
CA LYS A 37 36.82 10.26 -6.66
C LYS A 37 35.57 9.67 -7.32
N THR A 38 35.11 8.53 -6.81
CA THR A 38 33.79 7.99 -7.16
C THR A 38 32.78 8.86 -6.46
N ARG A 39 31.83 9.43 -7.22
CA ARG A 39 30.60 9.96 -6.64
C ARG A 39 29.97 8.84 -5.83
N GLN A 40 30.04 8.95 -4.51
CA GLN A 40 29.20 8.16 -3.62
C GLN A 40 27.76 8.62 -3.91
N LYS A 41 27.01 7.88 -4.71
CA LYS A 41 25.57 8.11 -4.86
C LYS A 41 24.91 7.27 -3.78
N GLU A 42 24.26 7.93 -2.83
CA GLU A 42 23.34 7.24 -1.93
C GLU A 42 22.21 6.64 -2.78
N VAL A 43 22.15 5.31 -2.82
CA VAL A 43 21.11 4.60 -3.56
C VAL A 43 19.91 4.45 -2.63
N GLY A 44 18.92 5.34 -2.78
CA GLY A 44 17.66 5.23 -2.05
C GLY A 44 16.82 4.06 -2.55
N PHE A 45 16.16 3.35 -1.63
CA PHE A 45 15.14 2.36 -1.95
C PHE A 45 13.75 2.96 -1.76
N GLN A 46 12.87 2.79 -2.74
CA GLN A 46 11.51 3.34 -2.70
C GLN A 46 10.53 2.29 -2.15
N VAL A 47 9.76 2.67 -1.14
CA VAL A 47 8.69 1.84 -0.55
C VAL A 47 7.34 2.35 -1.01
N LEU A 48 6.46 1.45 -1.47
CA LEU A 48 5.11 1.76 -1.92
C LEU A 48 4.08 1.06 -1.04
N ALA A 49 2.96 1.75 -0.76
CA ALA A 49 1.83 1.16 -0.07
C ALA A 49 1.06 0.21 -1.00
N GLY A 50 0.65 -0.95 -0.49
CA GLY A 50 -0.11 -1.96 -1.25
C GLY A 50 -1.59 -2.05 -0.88
N ALA A 51 -2.05 -1.25 0.08
CA ALA A 51 -3.37 -1.38 0.69
C ALA A 51 -4.05 -0.01 0.79
N ALA A 52 -5.19 0.15 0.12
CA ALA A 52 -5.89 1.44 0.02
C ALA A 52 -6.46 1.90 1.37
N GLN A 53 -6.91 0.95 2.20
CA GLN A 53 -7.39 1.17 3.56
C GLN A 53 -6.30 1.68 4.53
N ARG A 54 -5.01 1.61 4.15
CA ARG A 54 -3.87 2.14 4.94
C ARG A 54 -2.99 3.07 4.12
N LEU A 55 -3.53 3.73 3.11
CA LEU A 55 -2.75 4.60 2.23
C LEU A 55 -2.09 5.75 3.01
N LEU A 56 -2.88 6.58 3.70
CA LEU A 56 -2.37 7.72 4.48
C LEU A 56 -1.34 7.30 5.55
N PRO A 57 -1.60 6.32 6.45
CA PRO A 57 -0.59 5.89 7.42
C PRO A 57 0.71 5.38 6.78
N SER A 58 0.62 4.77 5.59
CA SER A 58 1.81 4.30 4.87
C SER A 58 2.63 5.47 4.31
N LEU A 59 1.96 6.50 3.77
CA LEU A 59 2.61 7.72 3.29
C LEU A 59 3.29 8.48 4.43
N GLU A 60 2.63 8.59 5.58
CA GLU A 60 3.20 9.19 6.80
C GLU A 60 4.40 8.40 7.34
N ALA A 61 4.40 7.06 7.20
CA ALA A 61 5.52 6.21 7.57
C ALA A 61 6.72 6.29 6.59
N GLY A 62 6.62 7.08 5.52
CA GLY A 62 7.70 7.28 4.55
C GLY A 62 7.55 6.50 3.24
N ALA A 63 6.37 5.92 2.95
CA ALA A 63 6.10 5.42 1.61
C ALA A 63 6.07 6.59 0.60
N VAL A 64 6.67 6.39 -0.57
CA VAL A 64 6.76 7.44 -1.60
C VAL A 64 5.50 7.51 -2.47
N GLY A 65 4.66 6.50 -2.40
CA GLY A 65 3.46 6.34 -3.22
C GLY A 65 2.77 5.00 -2.93
N ALA A 66 1.91 4.56 -3.86
CA ALA A 66 1.12 3.34 -3.66
C ALA A 66 0.76 2.63 -4.97
N VAL A 67 0.56 1.31 -4.87
CA VAL A 67 -0.02 0.46 -5.91
C VAL A 67 -1.27 -0.20 -5.32
N LEU A 68 -2.44 0.25 -5.75
CA LEU A 68 -3.70 -0.05 -5.08
C LEU A 68 -4.67 -0.76 -6.01
N ALA A 69 -5.16 -1.93 -5.60
CA ALA A 69 -6.22 -2.61 -6.35
C ALA A 69 -7.50 -1.77 -6.44
N PHE A 70 -7.85 -1.07 -5.36
CA PHE A 70 -9.02 -0.20 -5.26
C PHE A 70 -8.94 1.06 -6.14
N ALA A 71 -7.74 1.45 -6.56
CA ALA A 71 -7.60 2.55 -7.53
C ALA A 71 -8.07 2.17 -8.94
N SER A 72 -8.29 0.88 -9.23
CA SER A 72 -8.83 0.45 -10.54
C SER A 72 -10.28 0.92 -10.74
N PRO A 73 -11.22 0.68 -9.79
CA PRO A 73 -12.57 1.25 -9.88
C PRO A 73 -12.66 2.72 -9.43
N ALA A 74 -11.82 3.17 -8.50
CA ALA A 74 -11.90 4.50 -7.89
C ALA A 74 -10.54 5.24 -7.88
N PRO A 75 -9.97 5.57 -9.06
CA PRO A 75 -8.69 6.27 -9.14
C PRO A 75 -8.74 7.65 -8.51
N THR A 76 -9.81 8.43 -8.73
CA THR A 76 -9.94 9.81 -8.22
C THR A 76 -9.92 9.82 -6.70
N ALA A 77 -10.69 8.96 -6.05
CA ALA A 77 -10.74 8.90 -4.60
C ALA A 77 -9.39 8.52 -3.96
N CYS A 78 -8.63 7.61 -4.59
CA CYS A 78 -7.29 7.27 -4.14
C CYS A 78 -6.31 8.45 -4.35
N TYR A 79 -6.43 9.15 -5.47
CA TYR A 79 -5.57 10.29 -5.79
C TYR A 79 -5.81 11.47 -4.86
N GLU A 80 -7.06 11.77 -4.50
CA GLU A 80 -7.39 12.86 -3.57
C GLU A 80 -6.65 12.73 -2.23
N ILE A 81 -6.49 11.50 -1.71
CA ILE A 81 -5.73 11.24 -0.48
C ILE A 81 -4.24 11.56 -0.69
N TYR A 82 -3.67 11.08 -1.79
CA TYR A 82 -2.27 11.33 -2.11
C TYR A 82 -2.00 12.82 -2.33
N ALA A 83 -2.88 13.52 -3.03
CA ALA A 83 -2.78 14.95 -3.30
C ALA A 83 -2.83 15.77 -2.00
N ALA A 84 -3.83 15.52 -1.15
CA ALA A 84 -3.96 16.20 0.14
C ALA A 84 -2.73 15.97 1.04
N TRP A 85 -2.23 14.73 1.10
CA TRP A 85 -1.00 14.44 1.82
C TRP A 85 0.21 15.18 1.22
N LYS A 86 0.32 15.22 -0.10
CA LYS A 86 1.43 15.87 -0.81
C LYS A 86 1.44 17.39 -0.61
N GLU A 87 0.27 18.00 -0.48
CA GLU A 87 0.05 19.42 -0.20
C GLU A 87 0.26 19.76 1.28
N GLY A 88 0.33 18.76 2.16
CA GLY A 88 0.49 18.93 3.61
C GLY A 88 -0.82 19.19 4.35
N ASP A 89 -1.98 19.03 3.68
CA ASP A 89 -3.30 19.12 4.32
C ASP A 89 -3.67 17.77 4.95
N THR A 90 -3.19 17.57 6.19
CA THR A 90 -3.39 16.33 6.94
C THR A 90 -4.85 16.07 7.28
N GLU A 91 -5.65 17.11 7.53
CA GLU A 91 -7.06 16.93 7.88
C GLU A 91 -7.87 16.52 6.66
N LEU A 92 -7.66 17.16 5.51
CA LEU A 92 -8.28 16.73 4.25
C LEU A 92 -7.87 15.31 3.89
N ALA A 93 -6.59 14.97 4.03
CA ALA A 93 -6.10 13.61 3.75
C ALA A 93 -6.78 12.56 4.66
N ARG A 94 -6.99 12.88 5.94
CA ARG A 94 -7.70 12.01 6.90
C ARG A 94 -9.16 11.81 6.50
N ILE A 95 -9.87 12.90 6.19
CA ILE A 95 -11.28 12.85 5.74
C ILE A 95 -11.41 11.99 4.48
N LYS A 96 -10.50 12.16 3.51
CA LYS A 96 -10.50 11.38 2.26
C LYS A 96 -10.15 9.91 2.50
N GLN A 97 -9.21 9.62 3.41
CA GLN A 97 -8.87 8.25 3.81
C GLN A 97 -10.07 7.55 4.48
N GLU A 98 -10.78 8.24 5.35
CA GLU A 98 -11.97 7.71 6.04
C GLU A 98 -13.11 7.42 5.06
N ARG A 99 -13.34 8.29 4.07
CA ARG A 99 -14.34 8.10 3.01
C ARG A 99 -14.17 6.77 2.29
N ILE A 100 -12.94 6.35 1.99
CA ILE A 100 -12.69 5.10 1.26
C ILE A 100 -12.50 3.88 2.15
N LEU A 101 -12.42 4.04 3.47
CA LEU A 101 -11.97 2.99 4.39
C LEU A 101 -12.87 1.74 4.32
N SER A 102 -14.18 1.94 4.41
CA SER A 102 -15.16 0.84 4.39
C SER A 102 -15.18 0.13 3.03
N ALA A 103 -15.30 0.89 1.94
CA ALA A 103 -15.34 0.34 0.58
C ALA A 103 -14.03 -0.36 0.21
N SER A 104 -12.86 0.24 0.50
CA SER A 104 -11.56 -0.36 0.19
C SER A 104 -11.28 -1.64 0.97
N THR A 105 -11.76 -1.73 2.22
CA THR A 105 -11.66 -2.95 3.02
C THR A 105 -12.56 -4.04 2.44
N ARG A 106 -13.86 -3.75 2.27
CA ARG A 106 -14.84 -4.74 1.86
C ARG A 106 -14.69 -5.15 0.39
N VAL A 107 -14.68 -4.19 -0.53
CA VAL A 107 -14.56 -4.42 -1.98
C VAL A 107 -13.13 -4.82 -2.35
N GLY A 108 -12.14 -4.11 -1.81
CA GLY A 108 -10.74 -4.27 -2.21
C GLY A 108 -10.00 -5.43 -1.56
N SER A 109 -10.42 -5.87 -0.36
CA SER A 109 -9.73 -6.94 0.38
C SER A 109 -10.59 -8.18 0.60
N GLU A 110 -11.84 -8.03 1.07
CA GLU A 110 -12.66 -9.17 1.50
C GLU A 110 -13.40 -9.87 0.35
N LEU A 111 -14.06 -9.12 -0.54
CA LEU A 111 -14.82 -9.68 -1.66
C LEU A 111 -13.96 -9.98 -2.89
N GLY A 112 -12.73 -9.47 -2.91
CA GLY A 112 -11.71 -9.76 -3.91
C GLY A 112 -12.01 -9.24 -5.33
N ILE A 113 -11.39 -9.88 -6.33
CA ILE A 113 -11.40 -9.43 -7.73
C ILE A 113 -12.81 -9.31 -8.35
N PRO A 114 -13.78 -10.21 -8.10
CA PRO A 114 -15.14 -10.05 -8.62
C PRO A 114 -15.79 -8.73 -8.21
N ALA A 115 -15.58 -8.29 -6.97
CA ALA A 115 -16.12 -7.04 -6.47
C ALA A 115 -15.41 -5.82 -7.04
N LEU A 116 -14.09 -5.87 -7.19
CA LEU A 116 -13.35 -4.79 -7.87
C LEU A 116 -13.78 -4.61 -9.33
N LYS A 117 -14.05 -5.71 -10.05
CA LYS A 117 -14.57 -5.66 -11.42
C LYS A 117 -15.97 -5.06 -11.46
N TYR A 118 -16.86 -5.52 -10.56
CA TYR A 118 -18.21 -4.95 -10.48
C TYR A 118 -18.20 -3.46 -10.09
N ALA A 119 -17.37 -3.07 -9.13
CA ALA A 119 -17.19 -1.68 -8.74
C ALA A 119 -16.65 -0.82 -9.90
N ALA A 120 -15.83 -1.40 -10.80
CA ALA A 120 -15.37 -0.71 -11.99
C ALA A 120 -16.52 -0.49 -12.98
N ASP A 121 -17.39 -1.48 -13.16
CA ASP A 121 -18.62 -1.35 -13.96
C ASP A 121 -19.54 -0.24 -13.42
N LEU A 122 -19.67 -0.12 -12.08
CA LEU A 122 -20.46 0.95 -11.44
C LEU A 122 -19.90 2.36 -11.70
N ASN A 123 -18.58 2.49 -11.80
CA ASN A 123 -17.90 3.77 -12.06
C ASN A 123 -17.65 4.03 -13.56
N GLY A 124 -18.36 3.33 -14.45
CA GLY A 124 -18.33 3.57 -15.88
C GLY A 124 -17.13 2.97 -16.63
N TYR A 125 -16.32 2.15 -15.96
CA TYR A 125 -15.27 1.37 -16.60
C TYR A 125 -15.78 -0.01 -17.00
N TYR A 126 -14.99 -0.74 -17.80
CA TYR A 126 -15.29 -2.14 -18.10
C TYR A 126 -14.52 -3.08 -17.17
N GLY A 127 -15.21 -3.55 -16.12
CA GLY A 127 -14.77 -4.65 -15.28
C GLY A 127 -15.10 -5.99 -15.91
N GLY A 128 -16.33 -6.21 -16.34
CA GLY A 128 -16.78 -7.43 -17.00
C GLY A 128 -16.82 -8.67 -16.09
N PRO A 129 -17.22 -9.85 -16.60
CA PRO A 129 -17.36 -11.05 -15.78
C PRO A 129 -16.00 -11.58 -15.29
N PRO A 130 -15.89 -12.03 -14.02
CA PRO A 130 -14.69 -12.72 -13.55
C PRO A 130 -14.50 -14.06 -14.27
N ARG A 131 -13.24 -14.47 -14.40
CA ARG A 131 -12.87 -15.78 -14.93
C ARG A 131 -12.68 -16.77 -13.79
N LEU A 132 -12.95 -18.05 -14.06
CA LEU A 132 -12.62 -19.15 -13.14
C LEU A 132 -11.13 -19.06 -12.72
N PRO A 133 -10.79 -19.35 -11.46
CA PRO A 133 -11.62 -19.97 -10.43
C PRO A 133 -12.56 -19.01 -9.67
N PHE A 134 -12.58 -17.71 -9.99
CA PHE A 134 -13.44 -16.74 -9.33
C PHE A 134 -14.86 -16.79 -9.89
N LEU A 135 -15.85 -16.82 -8.99
CA LEU A 135 -17.27 -16.79 -9.35
C LEU A 135 -17.79 -15.35 -9.41
N PRO A 136 -18.82 -15.08 -10.23
CA PRO A 136 -19.56 -13.82 -10.17
C PRO A 136 -20.16 -13.56 -8.78
N LEU A 137 -20.29 -12.28 -8.41
CA LEU A 137 -20.99 -11.89 -7.20
C LEU A 137 -22.48 -12.28 -7.27
N THR A 138 -23.03 -12.68 -6.12
CA THR A 138 -24.48 -12.86 -5.92
C THR A 138 -25.20 -11.50 -5.98
N ALA A 139 -26.52 -11.52 -6.13
CA ALA A 139 -27.32 -10.29 -6.14
C ALA A 139 -27.15 -9.47 -4.84
N ASP A 140 -27.14 -10.14 -3.69
CA ASP A 140 -26.96 -9.47 -2.39
C ASP A 140 -25.60 -8.78 -2.27
N LEU A 141 -24.53 -9.44 -2.70
CA LEU A 141 -23.18 -8.86 -2.69
C LEU A 141 -23.04 -7.71 -3.68
N LYS A 142 -23.74 -7.75 -4.81
CA LYS A 142 -23.77 -6.63 -5.75
C LYS A 142 -24.45 -5.41 -5.14
N ALA A 143 -25.59 -5.59 -4.49
CA ALA A 143 -26.28 -4.52 -3.78
C ALA A 143 -25.43 -3.92 -2.65
N GLU A 144 -24.69 -4.77 -1.93
CA GLU A 144 -23.72 -4.32 -0.91
C GLU A 144 -22.60 -3.45 -1.53
N VAL A 145 -22.01 -3.88 -2.64
CA VAL A 145 -20.97 -3.11 -3.35
C VAL A 145 -21.51 -1.78 -3.86
N GLU A 146 -22.73 -1.76 -4.39
CA GLU A 146 -23.39 -0.52 -4.83
C GLU A 146 -23.57 0.49 -3.71
N GLN A 147 -24.00 0.02 -2.53
CA GLN A 147 -24.14 0.88 -1.37
C GLN A 147 -22.79 1.45 -0.91
N LEU A 148 -21.75 0.61 -0.83
CA LEU A 148 -20.42 1.03 -0.41
C LEU A 148 -19.73 1.98 -1.39
N MET A 149 -20.02 1.84 -2.69
CA MET A 149 -19.45 2.68 -3.75
C MET A 149 -20.29 3.94 -4.03
N SER A 150 -21.48 4.09 -3.42
CA SER A 150 -22.39 5.20 -3.69
C SER A 150 -21.74 6.57 -3.48
N ASP A 151 -20.94 6.70 -2.42
CA ASP A 151 -20.20 7.91 -2.07
C ASP A 151 -18.81 7.99 -2.74
N ILE A 152 -18.43 7.05 -3.60
CA ILE A 152 -17.09 6.92 -4.22
C ILE A 152 -17.23 6.78 -5.73
N ARG A 153 -17.88 7.78 -6.35
CA ARG A 153 -17.98 7.93 -7.80
C ARG A 153 -16.86 8.82 -8.33
N ASN A 154 -16.37 8.52 -9.53
CA ASN A 154 -15.39 9.35 -10.24
C ASN A 154 -16.04 10.56 -10.90
#